data_AF-F8CG59-F1
#
_entry.id   AF-F8CG59-F1
#
_cell.length_a   1.000
_cell.length_b   1.000
_cell.length_c   1.000
_cell.angle_alpha   90.00
_cell.angle_beta   90.00
_cell.angle_gamma   90.00
#
_symmetry.space_group_name_H-M   'P 1'
#
loop_
_entity.id
_entity.type
_entity.pdbx_description
1 polymer ?
#
loop_
_entity_poly.entity_id
_entity_poly.type
_entity_poly.pdbx_seq_one_letter_code
_entity_poly.pdbx_strand_id
1 'polypeptide(L)'
;MAGLCGLLPGLAGAVCQIRGTVGVSFGTYLSTDLLPRDSVGSITYRCEGQITPVTITFSTGGSGSYSSRSMAGPNAPRLQYNLYTDPTRLIVWGSGAGGTGRYGPVVPVFGEEVTVPIYGRIPAGQAVPAGAYADTLVMTVTF
;
A
#
# COMPACT_ATOMS: atom_id res chain seq x y z
N MET A 1 -17.57 51.49 17.84
CA MET A 1 -16.21 51.46 17.27
C MET A 1 -15.82 50.02 17.03
N ALA A 2 -15.23 49.75 15.88
CA ALA A 2 -15.15 48.46 15.21
C ALA A 2 -14.29 47.42 15.94
N GLY A 3 -14.68 46.15 15.77
CA GLY A 3 -13.99 44.99 16.34
C GLY A 3 -12.68 44.66 15.64
N LEU A 4 -11.72 44.16 16.42
CA LEU A 4 -10.56 43.43 15.92
C LEU A 4 -10.81 41.94 16.16
N CYS A 5 -11.38 41.27 15.17
CA CYS A 5 -11.23 39.83 15.00
C CYS A 5 -9.82 39.61 14.44
N GLY A 6 -8.85 39.41 15.33
CA GLY A 6 -7.50 39.02 14.96
C GLY A 6 -7.53 37.60 14.42
N LEU A 7 -7.55 37.46 13.09
CA LEU A 7 -7.17 36.21 12.43
C LEU A 7 -5.70 35.97 12.75
N LEU A 8 -5.43 35.10 13.73
CA LEU A 8 -4.13 34.47 13.85
C LEU A 8 -3.87 33.76 12.50
N PRO A 9 -2.78 34.06 11.77
CA PRO A 9 -2.36 33.18 10.70
C PRO A 9 -2.07 31.84 11.38
N GLY A 10 -2.92 30.85 11.10
CA GLY A 10 -2.70 29.50 11.57
C GLY A 10 -1.28 29.12 11.15
N LEU A 11 -0.41 28.87 12.12
CA LEU A 11 0.83 28.15 11.86
C LEU A 11 0.38 26.84 11.23
N ALA A 12 0.47 26.75 9.91
CA ALA A 12 0.37 25.49 9.21
C ALA A 12 1.53 24.66 9.75
N GLY A 13 1.25 23.85 10.77
CA GLY A 13 2.25 23.05 11.45
C GLY A 13 2.95 22.17 10.43
N ALA A 14 4.25 21.96 10.61
CA ALA A 14 4.98 20.96 9.86
C ALA A 14 4.29 19.60 10.07
N VAL A 15 3.59 19.09 9.05
CA VAL A 15 2.78 17.87 9.14
C VAL A 15 2.79 17.13 7.81
N CYS A 16 2.99 15.82 7.89
CA CYS A 16 2.72 14.91 6.79
C CYS A 16 1.42 14.14 7.04
N GLN A 17 0.60 14.01 6.00
CA GLN A 17 -0.70 13.35 6.10
C GLN A 17 -0.95 12.44 4.89
N ILE A 18 -1.58 11.30 5.14
CA ILE A 18 -2.16 10.47 4.08
C ILE A 18 -3.43 11.16 3.58
N ARG A 19 -3.48 11.43 2.27
CA ARG A 19 -4.61 12.06 1.58
C ARG A 19 -5.61 11.04 1.07
N GLY A 20 -5.14 9.86 0.68
CA GLY A 20 -6.00 8.80 0.19
C GLY A 20 -5.27 7.48 0.07
N THR A 21 -6.05 6.40 0.08
CA THR A 21 -5.58 5.05 -0.20
C THR A 21 -6.57 4.34 -1.10
N VAL A 22 -6.05 3.64 -2.11
CA VAL A 22 -6.81 2.75 -2.98
C VAL A 22 -6.20 1.36 -2.85
N GLY A 23 -6.98 0.42 -2.31
CA GLY A 23 -6.56 -0.97 -2.16
C GLY A 23 -6.37 -1.65 -3.53
N VAL A 24 -5.60 -2.74 -3.53
CA VAL A 24 -5.43 -3.58 -4.72
C VAL A 24 -6.66 -4.45 -4.90
N SER A 25 -7.33 -4.36 -6.05
CA SER A 25 -8.46 -5.22 -6.41
C SER A 25 -8.15 -6.00 -7.68
N PHE A 26 -8.06 -7.33 -7.58
CA PHE A 26 -7.70 -8.19 -8.72
C PHE A 26 -8.87 -8.49 -9.66
N GLY A 27 -10.11 -8.24 -9.22
CA GLY A 27 -11.33 -8.62 -9.92
C GLY A 27 -11.50 -10.13 -9.99
N THR A 28 -12.08 -10.62 -11.09
CA THR A 28 -12.26 -12.05 -11.33
C THR A 28 -10.92 -12.71 -11.68
N TYR A 29 -10.56 -13.75 -10.93
CA TYR A 29 -9.43 -14.64 -11.18
C TYR A 29 -9.96 -16.02 -11.57
N LEU A 30 -9.44 -16.60 -12.65
CA LEU A 30 -9.77 -17.95 -13.07
C LEU A 30 -8.55 -18.86 -12.86
N SER A 31 -8.77 -20.05 -12.30
CA SER A 31 -7.68 -21.03 -12.09
C SER A 31 -7.07 -21.54 -13.40
N THR A 32 -7.78 -21.35 -14.52
CA THR A 32 -7.33 -21.68 -15.88
C THR A 32 -6.52 -20.58 -16.55
N ASP A 33 -6.39 -19.40 -15.92
CA ASP A 33 -5.59 -18.31 -16.48
C ASP A 33 -4.12 -18.75 -16.57
N LEU A 34 -3.55 -18.64 -17.77
CA LEU A 34 -2.16 -19.00 -18.04
C LEU A 34 -1.17 -17.88 -17.69
N LEU A 35 -1.69 -16.68 -17.44
CA LEU A 35 -0.90 -15.50 -17.09
C LEU A 35 -1.25 -15.03 -15.67
N PRO A 36 -0.27 -14.46 -14.94
CA PRO A 36 -0.55 -13.87 -13.64
C PRO A 36 -1.59 -12.76 -13.74
N ARG A 37 -2.43 -12.62 -12.71
CA ARG A 37 -3.40 -11.54 -12.62
C ARG A 37 -2.78 -10.38 -11.86
N ASP A 38 -2.54 -9.28 -12.56
CA ASP A 38 -1.96 -8.07 -12.00
C ASP A 38 -3.02 -7.02 -11.70
N SER A 39 -2.79 -6.22 -10.66
CA SER A 39 -3.59 -5.04 -10.33
C SER A 39 -2.74 -3.98 -9.64
N VAL A 40 -3.20 -2.73 -9.62
CA VAL A 40 -2.49 -1.59 -9.04
C VAL A 40 -3.40 -0.85 -8.08
N GLY A 41 -2.93 -0.67 -6.86
CA GLY A 41 -3.50 0.25 -5.88
C GLY A 41 -2.63 1.50 -5.75
N SER A 42 -2.98 2.40 -4.83
CA SER A 42 -2.20 3.62 -4.61
C SER A 42 -2.30 4.14 -3.18
N ILE A 43 -1.26 4.85 -2.76
CA ILE A 43 -1.23 5.63 -1.52
C ILE A 43 -0.84 7.04 -1.90
N THR A 44 -1.64 8.00 -1.47
CA THR A 44 -1.38 9.42 -1.73
C THR A 44 -1.07 10.10 -0.41
N TYR A 45 0.08 10.78 -0.33
CA TYR A 45 0.48 11.55 0.84
C TYR A 45 0.90 12.96 0.45
N ARG A 46 0.82 13.89 1.40
CA ARG A 46 1.29 15.27 1.23
C ARG A 46 1.88 15.76 2.54
N CYS A 47 2.98 16.49 2.44
CA CYS A 47 3.69 17.08 3.57
C CYS A 47 3.70 18.60 3.46
N GLU A 48 3.30 19.27 4.53
CA GLU A 48 3.41 20.72 4.71
C GLU A 48 4.53 20.96 5.71
N GLY A 49 5.53 21.78 5.37
CA GLY A 49 6.54 22.27 6.32
C GLY A 49 7.47 21.22 6.97
N GLN A 50 7.32 19.95 6.63
CA GLN A 50 8.05 18.83 7.21
C GLN A 50 9.01 18.21 6.19
N ILE A 51 10.28 18.05 6.57
CA ILE A 51 11.35 17.50 5.71
C ILE A 51 11.84 16.12 6.17
N THR A 52 11.16 15.51 7.14
CA THR A 52 11.55 14.21 7.66
C THR A 52 11.24 13.13 6.60
N PRO A 53 12.14 12.16 6.37
CA PRO A 53 11.98 11.22 5.27
C PRO A 53 10.80 10.27 5.44
N VAL A 54 9.93 10.23 4.44
CA VAL A 54 8.77 9.34 4.40
C VAL A 54 9.21 7.92 4.08
N THR A 55 8.76 6.96 4.89
CA THR A 55 8.93 5.52 4.66
C THR A 55 7.58 4.82 4.76
N ILE A 56 7.28 3.91 3.82
CA ILE A 56 6.04 3.13 3.84
C ILE A 56 6.35 1.64 3.76
N THR A 57 5.83 0.91 4.73
CA THR A 57 5.95 -0.55 4.85
C THR A 57 4.58 -1.20 4.97
N PHE A 58 4.50 -2.48 4.61
CA PHE A 58 3.29 -3.29 4.75
C PHE A 58 3.57 -4.47 5.67
N SER A 59 2.56 -4.92 6.42
CA SER A 59 2.61 -6.15 7.22
C SER A 59 2.52 -7.42 6.35
N THR A 60 2.64 -8.59 6.97
CA THR A 60 2.50 -9.90 6.32
C THR A 60 1.04 -10.30 6.01
N GLY A 61 0.07 -9.45 6.35
CA GLY A 61 -1.35 -9.77 6.27
C GLY A 61 -1.72 -10.96 7.15
N GLY A 62 -2.80 -11.66 6.80
CA GLY A 62 -3.24 -12.87 7.51
C GLY A 62 -2.33 -14.09 7.35
N SER A 63 -1.33 -14.03 6.46
CA SER A 63 -0.46 -15.18 6.14
C SER A 63 0.72 -15.37 7.10
N GLY A 64 1.15 -14.31 7.81
CA GLY A 64 2.36 -14.35 8.63
C GLY A 64 3.69 -14.33 7.84
N SER A 65 3.66 -14.32 6.50
CA SER A 65 4.84 -14.30 5.63
C SER A 65 4.79 -13.15 4.62
N TYR A 66 5.94 -12.56 4.30
CA TYR A 66 6.03 -11.60 3.19
C TYR A 66 6.12 -12.28 1.84
N SER A 67 6.86 -13.39 1.72
CA SER A 67 7.13 -14.05 0.43
C SER A 67 5.91 -14.77 -0.13
N SER A 68 5.03 -15.27 0.74
CA SER A 68 3.87 -16.08 0.42
C SER A 68 2.61 -15.52 1.08
N ARG A 69 2.24 -14.28 0.74
CA ARG A 69 0.98 -13.71 1.21
C ARG A 69 -0.20 -14.44 0.59
N SER A 70 -1.29 -14.56 1.34
CA SER A 70 -2.49 -15.23 0.85
C SER A 70 -3.77 -14.58 1.34
N MET A 71 -4.76 -14.53 0.46
CA MET A 71 -6.12 -14.12 0.76
C MET A 71 -6.92 -15.32 1.27
N ALA A 72 -7.77 -15.09 2.28
CA ALA A 72 -8.68 -16.09 2.81
C ALA A 72 -9.96 -16.13 1.98
N GLY A 73 -10.35 -17.34 1.56
CA GLY A 73 -11.62 -17.59 0.88
C GLY A 73 -12.66 -18.27 1.78
N PRO A 74 -13.83 -18.63 1.22
CA PRO A 74 -14.91 -19.26 1.98
C PRO A 74 -14.53 -20.68 2.44
N ASN A 75 -14.74 -21.00 3.72
CA ASN A 75 -14.39 -22.29 4.33
C ASN A 75 -12.88 -22.58 4.41
N ALA A 76 -12.08 -21.54 4.61
CA ALA A 76 -10.63 -21.58 4.83
C ALA A 76 -9.65 -21.94 3.67
N PRO A 77 -10.00 -21.94 2.36
CA PRO A 77 -9.00 -21.97 1.31
C PRO A 77 -8.16 -20.69 1.33
N ARG A 78 -6.98 -20.76 0.69
CA ARG A 78 -6.04 -19.65 0.60
C ARG A 78 -5.62 -19.46 -0.86
N LEU A 79 -5.79 -18.24 -1.36
CA LEU A 79 -5.33 -17.83 -2.69
C LEU A 79 -4.07 -16.97 -2.54
N GLN A 80 -2.95 -17.41 -3.11
CA GLN A 80 -1.68 -16.70 -2.99
C GLN A 80 -1.68 -15.42 -3.83
N TYR A 81 -1.08 -14.39 -3.28
CA TYR A 81 -0.82 -13.13 -3.96
C TYR A 81 0.44 -12.50 -3.38
N ASN A 82 0.93 -11.43 -3.99
CA ASN A 82 1.87 -10.55 -3.30
C ASN A 82 1.77 -9.10 -3.76
N LEU A 83 2.42 -8.21 -3.00
CA LEU A 83 2.58 -6.80 -3.29
C LEU A 83 4.06 -6.51 -3.57
N TYR A 84 4.33 -5.60 -4.49
CA TYR A 84 5.65 -5.26 -4.99
C TYR A 84 5.83 -3.75 -5.06
N THR A 85 7.08 -3.31 -4.91
CA THR A 85 7.46 -1.89 -4.90
C THR A 85 7.47 -1.24 -6.28
N ASP A 86 7.53 -2.04 -7.35
CA ASP A 86 7.70 -1.56 -8.71
C ASP A 86 6.95 -2.44 -9.76
N PRO A 87 6.81 -1.95 -11.02
CA PRO A 87 6.13 -2.70 -12.08
C PRO A 87 6.84 -3.98 -12.51
N THR A 88 8.14 -4.13 -12.28
CA THR A 88 8.87 -5.37 -12.63
C THR A 88 8.51 -6.52 -11.69
N ARG A 89 8.03 -6.20 -10.48
CA ARG A 89 7.56 -7.16 -9.47
C ARG A 89 8.64 -8.15 -9.06
N LEU A 90 9.88 -7.66 -8.97
CA LEU A 90 11.03 -8.43 -8.53
C LEU A 90 11.21 -8.39 -7.01
N ILE A 91 10.83 -7.27 -6.39
CA ILE A 91 11.02 -7.05 -4.96
C ILE A 91 9.66 -7.01 -4.26
N VAL A 92 9.44 -7.97 -3.36
CA VAL A 92 8.24 -8.02 -2.51
C VAL A 92 8.25 -6.84 -1.55
N TRP A 93 7.14 -6.11 -1.48
CA TRP A 93 6.98 -5.00 -0.56
C TRP A 93 6.62 -5.51 0.84
N GLY A 94 7.51 -5.30 1.79
CA GLY A 94 7.36 -5.64 3.20
C GLY A 94 7.90 -4.55 4.11
N SER A 95 8.77 -4.93 5.04
CA SER A 95 9.40 -4.03 6.02
C SER A 95 10.75 -3.47 5.57
N GLY A 96 11.33 -4.00 4.48
CA GLY A 96 12.72 -3.73 4.12
C GLY A 96 13.72 -4.72 4.76
N ALA A 97 13.25 -5.66 5.58
CA ALA A 97 14.07 -6.73 6.16
C ALA A 97 13.82 -8.07 5.43
N GLY A 98 14.73 -9.04 5.61
CA GLY A 98 14.56 -10.39 5.08
C GLY A 98 14.45 -10.46 3.55
N GLY A 99 15.08 -9.53 2.84
CA GLY A 99 15.04 -9.45 1.37
C GLY A 99 13.79 -8.76 0.79
N THR A 100 12.89 -8.24 1.64
CA THR A 100 11.77 -7.40 1.18
C THR A 100 12.22 -5.98 0.89
N GLY A 101 11.51 -5.29 0.00
CA GLY A 101 11.64 -3.87 -0.24
C GLY A 101 10.64 -3.06 0.58
N ARG A 102 10.80 -1.74 0.54
CA ARG A 102 9.87 -0.75 1.09
C ARG A 102 9.92 0.51 0.23
N TYR A 103 8.92 1.38 0.36
CA TYR A 103 9.03 2.72 -0.19
C TYR A 103 9.85 3.60 0.74
N GLY A 104 10.79 4.36 0.18
CA GLY A 104 11.65 5.29 0.91
C GLY A 104 12.79 4.66 1.71
N PRO A 105 13.53 5.46 2.49
CA PRO A 105 13.20 6.85 2.87
C PRO A 105 13.27 7.85 1.70
N VAL A 106 12.28 8.74 1.59
CA VAL A 106 12.26 9.85 0.62
C VAL A 106 11.96 11.15 1.35
N VAL A 107 12.79 12.19 1.15
CA VAL A 107 12.48 13.54 1.65
C VAL A 107 11.31 14.09 0.84
N PRO A 108 10.17 14.44 1.48
CA PRO A 108 8.99 14.90 0.77
C PRO A 108 9.21 16.31 0.21
N VAL A 109 8.57 16.60 -0.93
CA VAL A 109 8.52 17.95 -1.49
C VAL A 109 7.41 18.73 -0.80
N PHE A 110 7.73 19.95 -0.35
CA PHE A 110 6.80 20.80 0.39
C PHE A 110 5.52 21.09 -0.43
N GLY A 111 4.36 20.80 0.15
CA GLY A 111 3.06 21.08 -0.45
C GLY A 111 2.70 20.19 -1.64
N GLU A 112 3.56 19.27 -2.04
CA GLU A 112 3.34 18.37 -3.17
C GLU A 112 2.55 17.13 -2.76
N GLU A 113 1.60 16.74 -3.61
CA GLU A 113 0.87 15.50 -3.46
C GLU A 113 1.60 14.37 -4.20
N VAL A 114 2.12 13.41 -3.43
CA VAL A 114 2.89 12.28 -3.96
C VAL A 114 2.01 11.04 -3.96
N THR A 115 1.88 10.40 -5.12
CA THR A 115 1.16 9.13 -5.28
C THR A 115 2.13 7.98 -5.45
N VAL A 116 2.11 7.04 -4.51
CA VAL A 116 2.92 5.83 -4.50
C VAL A 116 2.07 4.64 -4.99
N PRO A 117 2.39 4.04 -6.14
CA PRO A 117 1.64 2.89 -6.65
C PRO A 117 1.96 1.61 -5.88
N ILE A 118 0.94 0.79 -5.61
CA ILE A 118 1.06 -0.55 -5.02
C ILE A 118 0.85 -1.58 -6.13
N TYR A 119 1.89 -2.34 -6.49
CA TYR A 119 1.76 -3.35 -7.54
C TYR A 119 1.39 -4.70 -6.93
N GLY A 120 0.20 -5.20 -7.21
CA GLY A 120 -0.25 -6.52 -6.78
C GLY A 120 -0.16 -7.56 -7.90
N ARG A 121 0.06 -8.83 -7.51
CA ARG A 121 -0.04 -9.98 -8.42
C ARG A 121 -0.64 -11.20 -7.73
N ILE A 122 -1.53 -11.89 -8.42
CA ILE A 122 -1.90 -13.28 -8.16
C ILE A 122 -1.17 -14.17 -9.19
N PRO A 123 -0.35 -15.14 -8.78
CA PRO A 123 0.23 -16.13 -9.69
C PRO A 123 -0.84 -16.93 -10.44
N ALA A 124 -0.56 -17.27 -11.69
CA ALA A 124 -1.40 -18.11 -12.55
C ALA A 124 -1.59 -19.53 -12.00
N GLY A 125 -2.64 -20.22 -12.43
CA GLY A 125 -2.78 -21.68 -12.26
C GLY A 125 -3.09 -22.18 -10.84
N GLN A 126 -3.40 -21.31 -9.89
CA GLN A 126 -3.84 -21.70 -8.55
C GLN A 126 -5.27 -22.26 -8.59
N ALA A 127 -5.41 -23.55 -8.31
CA ALA A 127 -6.70 -24.23 -8.18
C ALA A 127 -7.27 -24.00 -6.76
N VAL A 128 -8.22 -23.08 -6.65
CA VAL A 128 -8.96 -22.80 -5.41
C VAL A 128 -10.47 -22.83 -5.68
N PRO A 129 -11.32 -23.16 -4.68
CA PRO A 129 -12.77 -23.10 -4.84
C PRO A 129 -13.26 -21.70 -5.24
N ALA A 130 -14.33 -21.63 -6.02
CA ALA A 130 -14.95 -20.35 -6.36
C ALA A 130 -15.47 -19.64 -5.10
N GLY A 131 -15.23 -18.33 -5.00
CA GLY A 131 -15.62 -17.54 -3.86
C GLY A 131 -14.92 -16.20 -3.80
N ALA A 132 -15.31 -15.38 -2.81
CA ALA A 132 -14.63 -14.13 -2.51
C ALA A 132 -13.37 -14.42 -1.68
N TYR A 133 -12.24 -13.86 -2.10
CA TYR A 133 -10.96 -13.94 -1.40
C TYR A 133 -10.53 -12.54 -1.00
N ALA A 134 -10.16 -12.35 0.27
CA ALA A 134 -9.65 -11.07 0.77
C ALA A 134 -8.52 -11.27 1.79
N ASP A 135 -7.68 -10.24 1.94
CA ASP A 135 -6.69 -10.11 3.00
C ASP A 135 -6.67 -8.66 3.48
N THR A 136 -6.32 -8.44 4.75
CA THR A 136 -6.21 -7.12 5.36
C THR A 136 -4.77 -6.92 5.83
N LEU A 137 -4.09 -5.95 5.25
CA LEU A 137 -2.72 -5.59 5.61
C LEU A 137 -2.70 -4.31 6.43
N VAL A 138 -1.76 -4.23 7.35
CA VAL A 138 -1.44 -2.99 8.06
C VAL A 138 -0.36 -2.27 7.27
N MET A 139 -0.67 -1.04 6.85
CA MET A 139 0.29 -0.11 6.27
C MET A 139 0.86 0.76 7.38
N THR A 140 2.19 0.75 7.54
CA THR A 140 2.89 1.62 8.49
C THR A 140 3.62 2.70 7.72
N VAL A 141 3.26 3.95 8.00
CA VAL A 141 3.88 5.14 7.43
C VAL A 141 4.65 5.84 8.53
N THR A 142 5.93 6.09 8.28
CA THR A 142 6.79 6.87 9.16
C THR A 142 7.09 8.18 8.46
N PHE A 143 6.85 9.28 9.16
CA PHE A 143 7.23 10.61 8.72
C PHE A 143 8.39 11.09 9.56
#